data_AF-A0A0M0CI38-F1
#
_entry.id   AF-A0A0M0CI38-F1
#
_cell.length_a   1.000
_cell.length_b   1.000
_cell.length_c   1.000
_cell.angle_alpha   90.00
_cell.angle_beta   90.00
_cell.angle_gamma   90.00
#
_symmetry.space_group_name_H-M   'P 1'
#
loop_
_entity.id
_entity.type
_entity.pdbx_description
1 polymer ?
#
loop_
_entity_poly.entity_id
_entity_poly.type
_entity_poly.pdbx_seq_one_letter_code
_entity_poly.pdbx_strand_id
1 'polypeptide(L)'
;MTPNETYDALEQWHLLPATNFTWRPFTATAIYVDSPHARRVYQLDLADDTVEIFQADPGSELSEHFLPYKTVTLTTTQINQFKHTQPVAS
;
A
#
# COMPACT_ATOMS: atom_id res chain seq x y z
N MET A 1 10.86 3.48 7.33
CA MET A 1 10.04 3.74 6.13
C MET A 1 9.02 4.82 6.45
N THR A 2 8.71 5.66 5.47
CA THR A 2 7.69 6.69 5.54
C THR A 2 6.48 6.34 4.67
N PRO A 3 5.31 6.96 4.90
CA PRO A 3 4.15 6.79 4.02
C PRO A 3 4.42 7.18 2.56
N ASN A 4 5.28 8.17 2.31
CA ASN A 4 5.64 8.58 0.95
C ASN A 4 6.48 7.51 0.25
N GLU A 5 7.50 6.96 0.94
CA GLU A 5 8.29 5.84 0.40
C GLU A 5 7.42 4.60 0.11
N THR A 6 6.38 4.39 0.94
CA THR A 6 5.38 3.34 0.72
C THR A 6 4.60 3.60 -0.56
N TYR A 7 4.11 4.84 -0.73
CA TYR A 7 3.40 5.25 -1.95
C TYR A 7 4.25 5.06 -3.20
N ASP A 8 5.49 5.57 -3.20
CA ASP A 8 6.39 5.51 -4.35
C ASP A 8 6.68 4.06 -4.76
N ALA A 9 6.90 3.17 -3.79
CA ALA A 9 7.11 1.75 -4.05
C ALA A 9 5.86 1.09 -4.68
N LEU A 10 4.67 1.34 -4.12
CA LEU A 10 3.41 0.79 -4.64
C LEU A 10 3.08 1.30 -6.05
N GLU A 11 3.40 2.57 -6.34
CA GLU A 11 3.25 3.17 -7.67
C GLU A 11 4.21 2.53 -8.67
N GLN A 12 5.50 2.44 -8.32
CA GLN A 12 6.53 1.82 -9.15
C GLN A 12 6.23 0.34 -9.46
N TRP A 13 5.63 -0.38 -8.51
CA TRP A 13 5.24 -1.78 -8.68
C TRP A 13 3.87 -1.96 -9.35
N HIS A 14 3.21 -0.87 -9.74
CA HIS A 14 1.88 -0.88 -10.36
C HIS A 14 0.82 -1.63 -9.52
N LEU A 15 0.89 -1.49 -8.19
CA LEU A 15 -0.08 -2.09 -7.26
C LEU A 15 -1.25 -1.16 -6.92
N LEU A 16 -1.09 0.14 -7.17
CA LEU A 16 -2.14 1.14 -6.99
C LEU A 16 -3.23 1.02 -8.08
N PRO A 17 -4.45 1.53 -7.83
CA PRO A 17 -5.51 1.52 -8.83
C PRO A 17 -5.09 2.23 -10.12
N ALA A 18 -5.47 1.66 -11.28
CA ALA A 18 -5.22 2.29 -12.59
C ALA A 18 -6.19 3.45 -12.90
N THR A 19 -7.19 3.69 -12.05
CA THR A 19 -8.15 4.80 -12.16
C THR A 19 -7.67 6.00 -11.34
N ASN A 20 -8.29 7.16 -11.51
CA ASN A 20 -8.05 8.29 -10.60
C ASN A 20 -8.35 7.90 -9.15
N PHE A 21 -7.48 8.31 -8.24
CA PHE A 21 -7.62 8.13 -6.81
C PHE A 21 -6.97 9.29 -6.06
N THR A 22 -7.31 9.44 -4.78
CA THR A 22 -6.51 10.23 -3.84
C THR A 22 -5.92 9.29 -2.79
N TRP A 23 -4.84 9.71 -2.15
CA TRP A 23 -4.21 8.92 -1.11
C TRP A 23 -3.78 9.78 0.07
N ARG A 24 -3.65 9.14 1.23
CA ARG A 24 -3.10 9.75 2.45
C ARG A 24 -2.36 8.71 3.29
N PRO A 25 -1.43 9.13 4.17
CA PRO A 25 -0.85 8.24 5.17
C PRO A 25 -1.92 7.55 6.01
N PHE A 26 -1.71 6.26 6.32
CA PHE A 26 -2.53 5.50 7.26
C PHE A 26 -1.71 5.04 8.47
N THR A 27 -0.57 4.40 8.22
CA THR A 27 0.48 4.16 9.23
C THR A 27 1.85 4.50 8.61
N ALA A 28 2.95 4.23 9.32
CA ALA A 28 4.30 4.43 8.78
C ALA A 28 4.59 3.58 7.53
N THR A 29 3.91 2.43 7.39
CA THR A 29 4.10 1.48 6.28
C THR A 29 2.82 1.19 5.50
N ALA A 30 1.79 2.00 5.71
CA ALA A 30 0.52 1.82 5.03
C ALA A 30 -0.05 3.15 4.54
N ILE A 31 -0.69 3.10 3.36
CA ILE A 31 -1.43 4.22 2.79
C ILE A 31 -2.89 3.87 2.61
N TYR A 32 -3.74 4.87 2.81
CA TYR A 32 -5.14 4.81 2.45
C TYR A 32 -5.32 5.38 1.04
N VAL A 33 -6.08 4.67 0.20
CA VAL A 33 -6.38 5.03 -1.19
C VAL A 33 -7.89 5.10 -1.36
N ASP A 34 -8.36 6.26 -1.82
CA ASP A 34 -9.76 6.52 -2.13
C ASP A 34 -9.96 6.62 -3.64
N SER A 35 -10.73 5.70 -4.19
CA SER A 35 -11.07 5.65 -5.61
C SER A 35 -12.59 5.59 -5.79
N PRO A 36 -13.13 5.95 -6.97
CA PRO A 36 -14.58 6.04 -7.22
C PRO A 36 -15.43 4.82 -6.83
N HIS A 37 -14.82 3.64 -6.74
CA HIS A 37 -15.52 2.38 -6.47
C HIS A 37 -15.00 1.64 -5.23
N ALA A 38 -13.90 2.09 -4.64
CA ALA A 38 -13.27 1.37 -3.54
C ALA A 38 -12.40 2.29 -2.70
N ARG A 39 -12.48 2.08 -1.38
CA ARG A 39 -11.54 2.62 -0.39
C ARG A 39 -10.68 1.47 0.10
N ARG A 40 -9.37 1.61 0.04
CA ARG A 40 -8.43 0.53 0.38
C ARG A 40 -7.29 1.02 1.25
N VAL A 41 -6.78 0.15 2.10
CA VAL A 41 -5.49 0.33 2.78
C VAL A 41 -4.50 -0.63 2.16
N TYR A 42 -3.35 -0.10 1.74
CA TYR A 42 -2.22 -0.87 1.24
C TYR A 42 -1.13 -0.82 2.30
N GLN A 43 -0.79 -1.96 2.88
CA GLN A 43 0.24 -2.10 3.90
C GLN A 43 1.42 -2.89 3.32
N LEU A 44 2.61 -2.31 3.40
CA LEU A 44 3.84 -2.99 3.05
C LEU A 44 4.38 -3.73 4.28
N ASP A 45 4.53 -5.04 4.15
CA ASP A 45 5.20 -5.89 5.11
C ASP A 45 6.50 -6.42 4.50
N LEU A 46 7.62 -5.85 4.94
CA LEU A 46 8.95 -6.25 4.49
C LEU A 46 9.54 -7.42 5.31
N ALA A 47 8.91 -7.81 6.41
CA ALA A 47 9.32 -8.99 7.16
C ALA A 47 8.84 -10.26 6.43
N ASP A 48 7.63 -10.19 5.87
CA ASP A 48 7.02 -11.28 5.11
C ASP A 48 7.11 -11.11 3.58
N ASP A 49 7.77 -10.05 3.11
CA ASP A 49 7.91 -9.71 1.69
C ASP A 49 6.54 -9.63 0.97
N THR A 50 5.55 -8.98 1.58
CA THR A 50 4.20 -8.84 1.03
C THR A 50 3.67 -7.41 1.04
N VAL A 51 2.66 -7.18 0.19
CA VAL A 51 1.73 -6.06 0.32
C VAL A 51 0.36 -6.63 0.65
N GLU A 52 -0.13 -6.30 1.83
CA GLU A 52 -1.50 -6.62 2.25
C GLU A 52 -2.43 -5.47 1.84
N ILE A 53 -3.54 -5.83 1.20
CA ILE A 53 -4.55 -4.90 0.72
C ILE A 53 -5.83 -5.21 1.47
N PHE A 54 -6.35 -4.21 2.16
CA PHE A 54 -7.63 -4.27 2.86
C PHE A 54 -8.62 -3.36 2.14
N GLN A 55 -9.89 -3.77 2.08
CA GLN A 55 -10.97 -2.98 1.46
C GLN A 55 -11.98 -2.57 2.52
N ALA A 56 -12.43 -1.31 2.45
CA ALA A 56 -13.48 -0.83 3.33
C ALA A 56 -14.77 -1.63 3.10
N ASP A 57 -15.50 -1.91 4.17
CA ASP A 57 -16.80 -2.56 4.08
C ASP A 57 -17.80 -1.65 3.33
N PRO A 58 -18.35 -2.09 2.17
CA PRO A 58 -19.35 -1.30 1.44
C PRO A 58 -20.68 -1.17 2.20
N GLY A 59 -20.95 -2.03 3.19
CA GLY A 59 -22.17 -1.98 4.00
C GLY A 59 -22.22 -0.84 5.01
N SER A 60 -21.12 -0.11 5.21
CA SER A 60 -21.07 1.03 6.13
C SER A 60 -20.16 2.12 5.58
N GLU A 61 -20.77 3.10 4.91
CA GLU A 61 -20.09 4.24 4.29
C GLU A 61 -19.23 5.04 5.29
N LEU A 62 -19.58 5.03 6.58
CA LEU A 62 -18.87 5.73 7.66
C LEU A 62 -17.89 4.86 8.43
N SER A 63 -17.80 3.56 8.13
CA SER A 63 -16.88 2.68 8.86
C SER A 63 -15.44 2.83 8.39
N GLU A 64 -14.53 3.01 9.34
CA GLU A 64 -13.09 2.78 9.15
C GLU A 64 -12.76 1.28 9.29
N HIS A 65 -13.73 0.41 9.01
CA HIS A 65 -13.56 -1.04 9.05
C HIS A 65 -13.05 -1.52 7.69
N PHE A 66 -11.82 -2.01 7.69
CA PHE A 66 -11.20 -2.60 6.52
C PHE A 66 -11.07 -4.11 6.71
N LEU A 67 -11.51 -4.86 5.72
CA LEU A 67 -11.42 -6.32 5.70
C LEU A 67 -10.30 -6.76 4.75
N PRO A 68 -9.61 -7.88 5.03
CA PRO A 68 -8.62 -8.43 4.11
C PRO A 68 -9.23 -8.63 2.72
N TYR A 69 -8.56 -8.10 1.69
CA TYR A 69 -9.01 -8.18 0.31
C TYR A 69 -8.04 -8.99 -0.55
N LYS A 70 -6.74 -8.70 -0.47
CA LYS A 70 -5.72 -9.37 -1.27
C LYS A 70 -4.36 -9.25 -0.60
N THR A 71 -3.54 -10.30 -0.71
CA THR A 71 -2.11 -10.23 -0.40
C THR A 71 -1.32 -10.41 -1.69
N VAL A 72 -0.29 -9.59 -1.88
CA VAL A 72 0.62 -9.66 -3.02
C VAL A 72 2.01 -9.98 -2.48
N THR A 73 2.55 -11.14 -2.83
CA THR A 73 3.95 -11.47 -2.53
C THR A 73 4.87 -10.69 -3.45
N LEU A 74 5.86 -10.02 -2.87
CA LEU A 74 6.87 -9.27 -3.60
C LEU A 74 7.89 -10.23 -4.21
N THR A 75 8.34 -9.91 -5.41
CA THR A 75 9.45 -10.61 -6.05
C THR A 75 10.77 -10.16 -5.45
N THR A 76 11.80 -11.01 -5.55
CA THR A 76 13.18 -10.65 -5.18
C THR A 76 13.66 -9.36 -5.85
N THR A 77 13.24 -9.12 -7.10
CA THR A 77 13.56 -7.88 -7.82
C THR A 77 12.94 -6.65 -7.15
N GLN A 78 11.67 -6.71 -6.75
CA GLN A 78 10.98 -5.61 -6.08
C GLN A 78 11.61 -5.31 -4.71
N ILE A 79 11.93 -6.35 -3.94
CA ILE A 79 12.62 -6.23 -2.65
C ILE A 79 13.99 -5.59 -2.83
N ASN A 80 14.77 -6.02 -3.82
CA ASN A 80 16.10 -5.46 -4.09
C ASN A 80 16.02 -4.01 -4.56
N GLN A 81 15.08 -3.68 -5.44
CA GLN A 81 14.84 -2.30 -5.88
C GLN A 81 14.54 -1.39 -4.68
N PHE A 82 13.68 -1.83 -3.76
CA PHE A 82 13.34 -1.08 -2.56
C PHE A 82 14.52 -0.87 -1.61
N LYS A 83 15.35 -1.90 -1.40
CA LYS A 83 16.57 -1.81 -0.58
C LYS A 83 17.59 -0.82 -1.14
N HIS A 84 17.61 -0.61 -2.46
CA HIS A 84 18.51 0.33 -3.12
C HIS A 84 17.99 1.77 -3.17
N THR A 85 16.68 1.99 -3.02
CA THR A 85 16.08 3.34 -3.01
C THR A 85 16.05 3.96 -1.60
N GLN A 86 16.14 3.16 -0.54
CA GLN A 86 16.33 3.69 0.81
C GLN A 86 17.77 4.24 0.95
N PRO A 87 17.95 5.51 1.35
CA PRO A 87 19.28 6.01 1.65
C PRO A 87 19.85 5.16 2.78
N VAL A 88 21.07 4.66 2.59
CA VAL A 88 21.86 4.09 3.68
C VAL A 88 22.03 5.24 4.67
N ALA A 89 21.34 5.18 5.81
CA ALA A 89 21.51 6.20 6.85
C ALA A 89 23.01 6.30 7.15
N SER A 90 23.60 7.44 6.79
CA SER A 90 25.01 7.77 7.03
C SER A 90 25.18 8.37 8.40
#